data_AF-A0A7H8NV87-F1
#
_entry.id   AF-A0A7H8NV87-F1
#
_cell.length_a   1.000
_cell.length_b   1.000
_cell.length_c   1.000
_cell.angle_alpha   90.00
_cell.angle_beta   90.00
_cell.angle_gamma   90.00
#
_symmetry.space_group_name_H-M   'P 1'
#
loop_
_entity.id
_entity.type
_entity.pdbx_description
1 polymer ?
#
loop_
_entity_poly.entity_id
_entity_poly.type
_entity_poly.pdbx_seq_one_letter_code
_entity_poly.pdbx_strand_id
1 'polypeptide(L)'
;MDGVPVGRRGAESVRRVGRVLVTEVPMKGAIAVLRAQLPASMAVCRQALEASGGDLQQAHAWVVRQLVDEYRHRTGVDAAEAAIDLQAAGHDVERAIVHWRRRNPLPPPRPFAALEKGCPLAAELASLDAGVCRFAHVIPGAQGTYELRLITHAARFTETTHGFDYDYAMQDAQTRVERRFVTGVPALTLLLQEYAIDEAMLCGIDAFDSCLLHSPIEAYL
;
A
#
# COMPACT_ATOMS: atom_id res chain seq x y z
N MET A 1 15.87 -91.87 -9.22
CA MET A 1 14.62 -91.39 -9.85
C MET A 1 14.40 -89.96 -9.40
N ASP A 2 15.30 -89.03 -9.74
CA ASP A 2 15.56 -88.46 -11.09
C ASP A 2 14.39 -87.65 -11.60
N GLY A 3 14.62 -86.35 -11.80
CA GLY A 3 13.70 -85.49 -12.55
C GLY A 3 13.80 -84.00 -12.25
N VAL A 4 14.94 -83.37 -12.54
CA VAL A 4 15.02 -81.93 -12.87
C VAL A 4 14.99 -81.80 -14.41
N PRO A 5 14.24 -80.83 -14.97
CA PRO A 5 14.88 -79.74 -15.76
C PRO A 5 14.19 -78.38 -15.49
N VAL A 6 14.92 -77.33 -15.08
CA VAL A 6 15.59 -76.29 -15.90
C VAL A 6 14.69 -75.58 -16.93
N GLY A 7 14.36 -74.32 -16.63
CA GLY A 7 14.67 -73.21 -17.55
C GLY A 7 13.54 -72.26 -17.98
N ARG A 8 13.60 -71.00 -17.48
CA ARG A 8 13.66 -69.70 -18.19
C ARG A 8 12.97 -68.62 -17.35
N ARG A 9 13.76 -67.80 -16.63
CA ARG A 9 14.16 -66.43 -17.02
C ARG A 9 12.99 -65.54 -17.43
N GLY A 10 12.48 -64.77 -16.46
CA GLY A 10 11.86 -63.47 -16.64
C GLY A 10 12.35 -62.57 -15.52
N ALA A 11 13.25 -61.66 -15.85
CA ALA A 11 13.92 -60.78 -14.89
C ALA A 11 12.91 -59.80 -14.27
N GLU A 12 12.69 -59.89 -12.96
CA GLU A 12 12.18 -58.75 -12.20
C GLU A 12 13.25 -57.67 -12.22
N SER A 13 13.10 -56.72 -13.13
CA SER A 13 13.82 -55.46 -13.09
C SER A 13 13.38 -54.71 -11.83
N VAL A 14 14.15 -54.89 -10.75
CA VAL A 14 14.19 -53.95 -9.63
C VAL A 14 14.73 -52.63 -10.17
N ARG A 15 13.85 -51.76 -10.67
CA ARG A 15 14.14 -50.33 -10.80
C ARG A 15 13.75 -49.66 -9.49
N ARG A 16 14.69 -49.68 -8.53
CA ARG A 16 14.80 -48.58 -7.56
C ARG A 16 15.21 -47.35 -8.34
N VAL A 17 14.28 -46.43 -8.55
CA VAL A 17 14.62 -45.01 -8.71
C VAL A 17 13.76 -44.30 -7.68
N GLY A 18 14.44 -43.64 -6.74
CA GLY A 18 13.84 -43.02 -5.57
C GLY A 18 12.68 -42.12 -5.97
N ARG A 19 11.48 -42.52 -5.53
CA ARG A 19 10.33 -41.63 -5.52
C ARG A 19 10.62 -40.63 -4.42
N VAL A 20 11.14 -39.46 -4.78
CA VAL A 20 11.08 -38.28 -3.92
C VAL A 20 9.59 -38.10 -3.63
N LEU A 21 9.19 -38.33 -2.39
CA LEU A 21 7.89 -37.91 -1.90
C LEU A 21 7.92 -36.38 -1.92
N VAL A 22 7.59 -35.80 -3.07
CA VAL A 22 7.20 -34.38 -3.11
C VAL A 22 5.88 -34.36 -2.38
N THR A 23 5.93 -34.02 -1.09
CA THR A 23 4.74 -33.66 -0.34
C THR A 23 4.13 -32.46 -1.03
N GLU A 24 3.14 -32.71 -1.89
CA GLU A 24 2.27 -31.67 -2.41
C GLU A 24 1.67 -30.97 -1.20
N VAL A 25 2.15 -29.75 -0.91
CA VAL A 25 1.48 -28.91 0.08
C VAL A 25 0.08 -28.70 -0.48
N PRO A 26 -0.98 -29.11 0.24
CA PRO A 26 -2.34 -28.92 -0.25
C PRO A 26 -2.52 -27.45 -0.63
N MET A 27 -3.13 -27.17 -1.79
CA MET A 27 -3.19 -25.84 -2.42
C MET A 27 -3.54 -24.71 -1.41
N LYS A 28 -4.42 -24.99 -0.44
CA LYS A 28 -4.75 -24.06 0.66
C LYS A 28 -3.55 -23.69 1.54
N GLY A 29 -2.71 -24.66 1.91
CA GLY A 29 -1.48 -24.43 2.66
C GLY A 29 -0.42 -23.68 1.84
N ALA A 30 -0.30 -23.98 0.54
CA ALA A 30 0.63 -23.29 -0.35
C ALA A 30 0.27 -21.80 -0.52
N ILE A 31 -1.03 -21.48 -0.65
CA ILE A 31 -1.53 -20.10 -0.68
C ILE A 31 -1.20 -19.38 0.63
N ALA A 32 -1.38 -20.03 1.79
CA ALA A 32 -1.07 -19.44 3.09
C ALA A 32 0.43 -19.10 3.22
N VAL A 33 1.31 -20.00 2.76
CA VAL A 33 2.77 -19.78 2.78
C VAL A 33 3.18 -18.62 1.88
N LEU A 34 2.60 -18.49 0.69
CA LEU A 34 2.87 -17.35 -0.21
C LEU A 34 2.40 -16.01 0.39
N ARG A 35 1.20 -16.00 0.99
CA ARG A 35 0.62 -14.78 1.59
C ARG A 35 1.32 -14.34 2.86
N ALA A 36 2.02 -15.24 3.55
CA ALA A 36 2.88 -14.88 4.67
C ALA A 36 4.12 -14.08 4.22
N GLN A 37 4.49 -14.16 2.94
CA GLN A 37 5.69 -13.53 2.39
C GLN A 37 5.39 -12.31 1.51
N LEU A 38 4.19 -12.25 0.91
CA LEU A 38 3.80 -11.23 -0.04
C LEU A 38 2.37 -10.71 0.25
N PRO A 39 2.12 -9.39 0.17
CA PRO A 39 0.80 -8.79 0.36
C PRO A 39 -0.08 -8.98 -0.90
N ALA A 40 -0.29 -10.22 -1.33
CA ALA A 40 -1.06 -10.56 -2.53
C ALA A 40 -2.41 -11.23 -2.19
N SER A 41 -3.40 -11.05 -3.08
CA SER A 41 -4.72 -11.66 -2.93
C SER A 41 -4.67 -13.18 -3.11
N MET A 42 -5.63 -13.90 -2.50
CA MET A 42 -5.74 -15.35 -2.68
C MET A 42 -5.92 -15.77 -4.14
N ALA A 43 -6.57 -14.95 -4.95
CA ALA A 43 -6.76 -15.22 -6.37
C ALA A 43 -5.41 -15.17 -7.12
N VAL A 44 -4.60 -14.14 -6.84
CA VAL A 44 -3.25 -13.97 -7.40
C VAL A 44 -2.33 -15.10 -6.96
N CYS A 45 -2.31 -15.47 -5.67
CA CYS A 45 -1.50 -16.59 -5.19
C CYS A 45 -1.92 -17.93 -5.81
N ARG A 46 -3.23 -18.14 -6.02
CA ARG A 46 -3.73 -19.36 -6.67
C ARG A 46 -3.29 -19.43 -8.13
N GLN A 47 -3.47 -18.36 -8.89
CA GLN A 47 -3.01 -18.27 -10.28
C GLN A 47 -1.50 -18.51 -10.39
N ALA A 48 -0.72 -17.94 -9.47
CA ALA A 48 0.72 -18.13 -9.43
C ALA A 48 1.11 -19.60 -9.20
N LEU A 49 0.43 -20.28 -8.27
CA LEU A 49 0.65 -21.70 -7.98
C LEU A 49 0.22 -22.58 -9.15
N GLU A 50 -0.92 -22.30 -9.78
CA GLU A 50 -1.39 -23.01 -10.97
C GLU A 50 -0.40 -22.85 -12.14
N ALA A 51 0.06 -21.62 -12.40
CA ALA A 51 1.04 -21.33 -13.44
C ALA A 51 2.43 -21.95 -13.17
N SER A 52 2.75 -22.18 -11.90
CA SER A 52 4.04 -22.73 -11.45
C SER A 52 4.01 -24.24 -11.18
N GLY A 53 2.89 -24.93 -11.47
CA GLY A 53 2.74 -26.35 -11.16
C GLY A 53 2.86 -26.70 -9.67
N GLY A 54 2.52 -25.76 -8.79
CA GLY A 54 2.61 -25.91 -7.33
C GLY A 54 3.98 -25.58 -6.72
N ASP A 55 4.97 -25.19 -7.52
CA ASP A 55 6.27 -24.73 -7.02
C ASP A 55 6.15 -23.36 -6.34
N LEU A 56 6.44 -23.32 -5.03
CA LEU A 56 6.31 -22.12 -4.20
C LEU A 56 7.30 -21.01 -4.60
N GLN A 57 8.53 -21.37 -4.99
CA GLN A 57 9.55 -20.38 -5.32
C GLN A 57 9.24 -19.73 -6.67
N GLN A 58 8.81 -20.53 -7.65
CA GLN A 58 8.37 -20.03 -8.94
C GLN A 58 7.08 -19.20 -8.81
N ALA A 59 6.13 -19.64 -7.97
CA ALA A 59 4.91 -18.89 -7.69
C ALA A 59 5.22 -17.55 -7.00
N HIS A 60 6.15 -17.53 -6.05
CA HIS A 60 6.62 -16.29 -5.42
C HIS A 60 7.22 -15.33 -6.46
N ALA A 61 8.15 -15.81 -7.30
CA ALA A 61 8.77 -15.00 -8.34
C ALA A 61 7.74 -14.46 -9.35
N TRP A 62 6.70 -15.25 -9.65
CA TRP A 62 5.59 -14.83 -10.50
C TRP A 62 4.78 -13.69 -9.87
N VAL A 63 4.42 -13.81 -8.59
CA VAL A 63 3.68 -12.74 -7.86
C VAL A 63 4.50 -11.47 -7.77
N VAL A 64 5.78 -11.56 -7.42
CA VAL A 64 6.67 -10.38 -7.37
C VAL A 64 6.72 -9.67 -8.72
N ARG A 65 6.78 -10.42 -9.82
CA ARG A 65 6.76 -9.82 -11.17
C ARG A 65 5.47 -9.04 -11.45
N GLN A 66 4.31 -9.58 -11.06
CA GLN A 66 3.03 -8.88 -11.20
C GLN A 66 3.00 -7.57 -10.41
N LEU A 67 3.48 -7.59 -9.16
CA LEU A 67 3.55 -6.39 -8.32
C LEU A 67 4.50 -5.35 -8.92
N VAL A 68 5.65 -5.78 -9.44
CA VAL A 68 6.59 -4.93 -10.18
C VAL A 68 5.91 -4.30 -11.39
N ASP A 69 5.22 -5.09 -12.21
CA ASP A 69 4.55 -4.56 -13.41
C ASP A 69 3.41 -3.60 -13.07
N GLU A 70 2.64 -3.85 -12.01
CA GLU A 70 1.62 -2.93 -11.51
C GLU A 70 2.22 -1.59 -11.07
N TYR A 71 3.28 -1.64 -10.26
CA TYR A 71 3.95 -0.44 -9.78
C TYR A 71 4.55 0.37 -10.93
N ARG A 72 5.22 -0.29 -11.88
CA ARG A 72 5.75 0.34 -13.10
C ARG A 72 4.66 1.00 -13.92
N HIS A 73 3.51 0.34 -14.07
CA HIS A 73 2.38 0.90 -14.81
C HIS A 73 1.90 2.21 -14.18
N ARG A 74 1.90 2.29 -12.84
CA ARG A 74 1.39 3.46 -12.09
C ARG A 74 2.39 4.60 -11.96
N THR A 75 3.69 4.32 -12.02
CA THR A 75 4.77 5.30 -11.77
C THR A 75 5.60 5.64 -13.01
N GLY A 76 5.60 4.76 -14.03
CA GLY A 76 6.40 4.90 -15.24
C GLY A 76 7.88 4.55 -15.07
N VAL A 77 8.33 4.12 -13.88
CA VAL A 77 9.73 3.74 -13.66
C VAL A 77 10.11 2.42 -14.35
N ASP A 78 11.41 2.21 -14.54
CA ASP A 78 11.89 0.97 -15.13
C ASP A 78 11.75 -0.25 -14.20
N ALA A 79 11.95 -1.45 -14.75
CA ALA A 79 11.71 -2.68 -14.00
C ALA A 79 12.73 -2.95 -12.88
N ALA A 80 13.97 -2.48 -13.02
CA ALA A 80 14.98 -2.65 -11.99
C ALA A 80 14.73 -1.70 -10.81
N GLU A 81 14.41 -0.44 -11.11
CA GLU A 81 14.03 0.55 -10.10
C GLU A 81 12.75 0.13 -9.35
N ALA A 82 11.73 -0.33 -10.08
CA ALA A 82 10.50 -0.85 -9.49
C ALA A 82 10.73 -2.03 -8.53
N ALA A 83 11.62 -2.95 -8.89
CA ALA A 83 11.95 -4.10 -8.03
C ALA A 83 12.63 -3.66 -6.73
N ILE A 84 13.56 -2.69 -6.81
CA ILE A 84 14.24 -2.12 -5.64
C ILE A 84 13.23 -1.41 -4.73
N ASP A 85 12.39 -0.54 -5.31
CA ASP A 85 11.37 0.21 -4.57
C ASP A 85 10.38 -0.71 -3.85
N LEU A 86 9.87 -1.72 -4.54
CA LEU A 86 8.97 -2.69 -3.93
C LEU A 86 9.65 -3.53 -2.87
N GLN A 87 10.91 -3.94 -3.06
CA GLN A 87 11.63 -4.69 -2.04
C GLN A 87 11.80 -3.85 -0.76
N ALA A 88 12.17 -2.57 -0.89
CA ALA A 88 12.26 -1.64 0.24
C ALA A 88 10.90 -1.43 0.93
N ALA A 89 9.82 -1.44 0.15
CA ALA A 89 8.46 -1.36 0.63
C ALA A 89 7.84 -2.74 0.95
N GLY A 90 8.62 -3.79 1.21
CA GLY A 90 8.12 -5.11 1.60
C GLY A 90 7.08 -5.72 0.64
N HIS A 91 7.23 -5.43 -0.65
CA HIS A 91 6.34 -5.77 -1.76
C HIS A 91 4.91 -5.18 -1.67
N ASP A 92 4.73 -4.13 -0.89
CA ASP A 92 3.48 -3.36 -0.83
C ASP A 92 3.52 -2.23 -1.88
N VAL A 93 2.65 -2.34 -2.88
CA VAL A 93 2.57 -1.41 -4.02
C VAL A 93 2.13 -0.02 -3.58
N GLU A 94 1.18 0.10 -2.64
CA GLU A 94 0.69 1.41 -2.20
C GLU A 94 1.75 2.14 -1.38
N ARG A 95 2.42 1.42 -0.47
CA ARG A 95 3.55 1.97 0.28
C ARG A 95 4.69 2.42 -0.64
N ALA A 96 5.02 1.61 -1.65
CA ALA A 96 6.02 1.98 -2.65
C ALA A 96 5.63 3.26 -3.40
N ILE A 97 4.35 3.41 -3.76
CA ILE A 97 3.85 4.60 -4.48
C ILE A 97 3.93 5.86 -3.64
N VAL A 98 3.62 5.78 -2.34
CA VAL A 98 3.80 6.93 -1.42
C VAL A 98 5.27 7.36 -1.40
N HIS A 99 6.20 6.42 -1.22
CA HIS A 99 7.65 6.72 -1.25
C HIS A 99 8.12 7.26 -2.60
N TRP A 100 7.55 6.78 -3.70
CA TRP A 100 7.84 7.28 -5.03
C TRP A 100 7.36 8.71 -5.25
N ARG A 101 6.13 9.02 -4.86
CA ARG A 101 5.55 10.38 -4.98
C ARG A 101 6.34 11.41 -4.19
N ARG A 102 6.84 11.03 -3.00
CA ARG A 102 7.74 11.88 -2.20
C ARG A 102 9.05 12.21 -2.92
N ARG A 103 9.64 11.25 -3.63
CA ARG A 103 10.88 11.43 -4.40
C ARG A 103 10.64 12.10 -5.76
N ASN A 104 9.43 11.96 -6.30
CA ASN A 104 9.01 12.50 -7.60
C ASN A 104 7.81 13.42 -7.42
N PRO A 105 7.98 14.57 -6.74
CA PRO A 105 6.90 15.53 -6.60
C PRO A 105 6.51 16.00 -8.00
N LEU A 106 5.28 15.71 -8.42
CA LEU A 106 4.73 16.34 -9.61
C LEU A 106 4.70 17.85 -9.34
N PRO A 107 5.20 18.71 -10.24
CA PRO A 107 5.02 20.14 -10.10
C PRO A 107 3.52 20.35 -9.96
N PRO A 108 3.06 20.98 -8.86
CA PRO A 108 1.65 21.01 -8.62
C PRO A 108 1.02 21.79 -9.78
N PRO A 109 -0.13 21.33 -10.33
CA PRO A 109 -1.09 22.29 -10.85
C PRO A 109 -1.24 23.39 -9.80
N ARG A 110 -1.58 24.63 -10.17
CA ARG A 110 -2.02 25.62 -9.15
C ARG A 110 -2.93 24.90 -8.15
N PRO A 111 -2.69 24.96 -6.83
CA PRO A 111 -3.31 24.05 -5.86
C PRO A 111 -4.83 23.89 -6.04
N PHE A 112 -5.56 24.94 -6.40
CA PHE A 112 -6.98 24.80 -6.73
C PHE A 112 -7.28 23.95 -7.97
N ALA A 113 -6.46 24.02 -9.01
CA ALA A 113 -6.59 23.14 -10.18
C ALA A 113 -6.28 21.66 -9.85
N ALA A 114 -5.50 21.37 -8.81
CA ALA A 114 -5.30 20.00 -8.33
C ALA A 114 -6.55 19.52 -7.56
N LEU A 115 -7.13 20.38 -6.73
CA LEU A 115 -8.37 20.09 -6.00
C LEU A 115 -9.55 19.86 -6.95
N GLU A 116 -9.68 20.66 -8.01
CA GLU A 116 -10.70 20.48 -9.06
C GLU A 116 -10.57 19.15 -9.80
N LYS A 117 -9.37 18.56 -9.83
CA LYS A 117 -9.10 17.23 -10.40
C LYS A 117 -9.29 16.09 -9.39
N GLY A 118 -9.71 16.39 -8.16
CA GLY A 118 -9.92 15.40 -7.12
C GLY A 118 -8.69 15.04 -6.32
N CYS A 119 -7.59 15.81 -6.41
CA CYS A 119 -6.39 15.56 -5.62
C CYS A 119 -6.53 16.24 -4.25
N PRO A 120 -6.52 15.50 -3.12
CA PRO A 120 -6.50 16.11 -1.80
C PRO A 120 -5.18 16.83 -1.54
N LEU A 121 -5.27 17.97 -0.86
CA LEU A 121 -4.11 18.79 -0.50
C LEU A 121 -4.14 19.10 0.99
N ALA A 122 -2.99 19.41 1.57
CA ALA A 122 -2.90 19.88 2.93
C ALA A 122 -1.94 21.06 3.09
N ALA A 123 -2.09 21.79 4.18
CA ALA A 123 -1.17 22.82 4.65
C ALA A 123 -0.90 22.60 6.14
N GLU A 124 0.35 22.80 6.56
CA GLU A 124 0.69 22.85 7.98
C GLU A 124 0.30 24.21 8.56
N LEU A 125 -0.30 24.20 9.75
CA LEU A 125 -0.73 25.39 10.47
C LEU A 125 0.25 25.68 11.60
N ALA A 126 0.40 26.97 11.94
CA ALA A 126 1.18 27.37 13.10
C ALA A 126 0.65 26.66 14.37
N SER A 127 1.56 25.97 15.04
CA SER A 127 1.28 25.34 16.33
C SER A 127 1.53 26.33 17.47
N LEU A 128 0.57 26.41 18.40
CA LEU A 128 0.65 27.31 19.56
C LEU A 128 1.34 26.63 20.76
N ASP A 129 1.33 25.29 20.79
CA ASP A 129 1.88 24.49 21.88
C ASP A 129 3.03 23.61 21.38
N ALA A 130 4.10 23.54 22.18
CA ALA A 130 5.19 22.62 21.90
C ALA A 130 4.68 21.17 21.97
N GLY A 131 4.86 20.41 20.90
CA GLY A 131 4.54 18.98 20.85
C GLY A 131 3.20 18.61 20.22
N VAL A 132 2.50 19.55 19.59
CA VAL A 132 1.34 19.24 18.72
C VAL A 132 1.60 19.71 17.30
N CYS A 133 1.11 18.94 16.33
CA CYS A 133 1.08 19.28 14.92
C CYS A 133 -0.34 19.65 14.52
N ARG A 134 -0.47 20.59 13.60
CA ARG A 134 -1.75 21.09 13.11
C ARG A 134 -1.74 21.15 11.60
N PHE A 135 -2.77 20.60 10.98
CA PHE A 135 -2.91 20.54 9.54
C PHE A 135 -4.30 20.97 9.10
N ALA A 136 -4.36 21.67 7.98
CA ALA A 136 -5.56 21.86 7.20
C ALA A 136 -5.54 20.88 6.03
N HIS A 137 -6.48 19.96 5.96
CA HIS A 137 -6.60 18.95 4.90
C HIS A 137 -7.85 19.25 4.08
N VAL A 138 -7.65 19.58 2.81
CA VAL A 138 -8.70 19.88 1.85
C VAL A 138 -8.98 18.64 1.00
N ILE A 139 -10.22 18.16 1.06
CA ILE A 139 -10.68 16.95 0.39
C ILE A 139 -11.76 17.33 -0.62
N PRO A 140 -11.50 17.13 -1.93
CA PRO A 140 -12.51 17.30 -2.96
C PRO A 140 -13.63 16.26 -2.82
N GLY A 141 -14.88 16.73 -2.85
CA GLY A 141 -16.08 15.92 -2.89
C GLY A 141 -16.80 15.97 -4.24
N ALA A 142 -18.02 15.44 -4.30
CA ALA A 142 -18.82 15.46 -5.51
C ALA A 142 -19.29 16.88 -5.87
N GLN A 143 -19.51 17.14 -7.17
CA GLN A 143 -20.17 18.36 -7.65
C GLN A 143 -19.51 19.68 -7.18
N GLY A 144 -18.18 19.67 -6.99
CA GLY A 144 -17.43 20.87 -6.57
C GLY A 144 -17.62 21.25 -5.10
N THR A 145 -18.08 20.31 -4.25
CA THR A 145 -18.00 20.46 -2.80
C THR A 145 -16.58 20.20 -2.32
N TYR A 146 -16.15 20.88 -1.28
CA TYR A 146 -14.86 20.67 -0.61
C TYR A 146 -15.10 20.50 0.88
N GLU A 147 -14.45 19.50 1.46
CA GLU A 147 -14.34 19.34 2.90
C GLU A 147 -12.97 19.88 3.35
N LEU A 148 -12.97 20.82 4.30
CA LEU A 148 -11.77 21.22 5.04
C LEU A 148 -11.79 20.51 6.40
N ARG A 149 -10.78 19.68 6.66
CA ARG A 149 -10.51 19.10 7.96
C ARG A 149 -9.38 19.85 8.64
N LEU A 150 -9.64 20.36 9.84
CA LEU A 150 -8.61 20.92 10.72
C LEU A 150 -8.22 19.83 11.70
N ILE A 151 -7.03 19.28 11.50
CA ILE A 151 -6.52 18.15 12.26
C ILE A 151 -5.46 18.67 13.22
N THR A 152 -5.62 18.39 14.51
CA THR A 152 -4.61 18.61 15.53
C THR A 152 -4.30 17.27 16.18
N HIS A 153 -3.03 16.92 16.34
CA HIS A 153 -2.62 15.72 17.08
C HIS A 153 -1.23 15.91 17.70
N ALA A 154 -0.85 15.05 18.64
CA ALA A 154 0.49 15.08 19.20
C ALA A 154 1.56 14.79 18.13
N ALA A 155 2.68 15.51 18.16
CA ALA A 155 3.75 15.43 17.17
C ALA A 155 4.40 14.04 17.06
N ARG A 156 4.23 13.19 18.09
CA ARG A 156 4.69 11.79 18.07
C ARG A 156 3.98 10.93 17.03
N PHE A 157 2.77 11.31 16.60
CA PHE A 157 1.95 10.52 15.68
C PHE A 157 2.34 10.75 14.21
N THR A 158 3.56 10.35 13.89
CA THR A 158 4.12 10.34 12.53
C THR A 158 3.87 9.00 11.85
N GLU A 159 3.86 8.97 10.52
CA GLU A 159 3.78 7.72 9.77
C GLU A 159 5.03 6.88 9.96
N THR A 160 6.19 7.54 10.04
CA THR A 160 7.48 6.88 10.23
C THR A 160 7.57 6.10 11.54
N THR A 161 6.93 6.57 12.61
CA THR A 161 7.03 5.97 13.96
C THR A 161 5.83 5.08 14.28
N HIS A 162 4.62 5.49 13.89
CA HIS A 162 3.37 4.82 14.25
C HIS A 162 2.66 4.19 13.05
N GLY A 163 3.24 4.29 11.84
CA GLY A 163 2.61 3.81 10.63
C GLY A 163 1.22 4.41 10.44
N PHE A 164 0.29 3.53 10.10
CA PHE A 164 -1.12 3.80 9.91
C PHE A 164 -1.96 3.38 11.13
N ASP A 165 -1.38 3.41 12.34
CA ASP A 165 -2.06 3.00 13.57
C ASP A 165 -2.91 4.15 14.15
N TYR A 166 -4.01 4.43 13.43
CA TYR A 166 -4.88 5.58 13.63
C TYR A 166 -5.70 5.53 14.93
N ASP A 167 -5.93 4.33 15.46
CA ASP A 167 -6.71 4.11 16.68
C ASP A 167 -6.09 4.86 17.86
N TYR A 168 -4.76 4.78 18.01
CA TYR A 168 -4.05 5.48 19.09
C TYR A 168 -4.07 6.99 18.90
N ALA A 169 -3.93 7.48 17.66
CA ALA A 169 -4.00 8.89 17.38
C ALA A 169 -5.40 9.44 17.69
N MET A 170 -6.47 8.76 17.32
CA MET A 170 -7.85 9.20 17.58
C MET A 170 -8.27 9.08 19.06
N GLN A 171 -7.73 8.13 19.80
CA GLN A 171 -7.98 7.99 21.24
C GLN A 171 -7.21 9.00 22.10
N ASP A 172 -6.21 9.66 21.53
CA ASP A 172 -5.37 10.60 22.26
C ASP A 172 -6.15 11.86 22.68
N ALA A 173 -5.98 12.26 23.94
CA ALA A 173 -6.69 13.40 24.51
C ALA A 173 -6.35 14.74 23.83
N GLN A 174 -5.23 14.83 23.10
CA GLN A 174 -4.82 16.02 22.37
C GLN A 174 -5.36 16.04 20.93
N THR A 175 -5.89 14.93 20.42
CA THR A 175 -6.35 14.84 19.04
C THR A 175 -7.69 15.52 18.86
N ARG A 176 -7.77 16.43 17.89
CA ARG A 176 -8.98 17.15 17.51
C ARG A 176 -9.11 17.16 16.00
N VAL A 177 -10.32 16.91 15.52
CA VAL A 177 -10.65 17.00 14.11
C VAL A 177 -11.92 17.81 13.98
N GLU A 178 -11.82 18.95 13.31
CA GLU A 178 -12.96 19.77 12.95
C GLU A 178 -13.20 19.67 11.45
N ARG A 179 -14.47 19.61 11.04
CA ARG A 179 -14.88 19.45 9.64
C ARG A 179 -15.72 20.65 9.22
N ARG A 180 -15.39 21.23 8.07
CA ARG A 180 -16.13 22.32 7.43
C ARG A 180 -16.38 21.96 5.98
N PHE A 181 -17.57 22.28 5.47
CA PHE A 181 -17.97 21.95 4.11
C PHE A 181 -18.36 23.22 3.37
N VAL A 182 -17.88 23.36 2.14
CA VAL A 182 -18.15 24.51 1.27
C VAL A 182 -18.34 24.04 -0.16
N THR A 183 -19.02 24.84 -0.97
CA THR A 183 -19.24 24.55 -2.39
C THR A 183 -18.59 25.63 -3.25
N GLY A 184 -17.75 25.20 -4.17
CA GLY A 184 -17.05 26.07 -5.10
C GLY A 184 -15.75 26.68 -4.53
N VAL A 185 -14.79 26.92 -5.43
CA VAL A 185 -13.47 27.48 -5.11
C VAL A 185 -13.56 28.83 -4.37
N PRO A 186 -14.44 29.79 -4.73
CA PRO A 186 -14.51 31.07 -4.02
C PRO A 186 -14.85 30.92 -2.53
N ALA A 187 -15.77 30.02 -2.16
CA ALA A 187 -16.14 29.78 -0.77
C ALA A 187 -15.01 29.05 -0.01
N LEU A 188 -14.32 28.12 -0.69
CA LEU A 188 -13.12 27.49 -0.15
C LEU A 188 -12.02 28.51 0.13
N THR A 189 -11.76 29.44 -0.78
CA THR A 189 -10.76 30.49 -0.58
C THR A 189 -11.06 31.34 0.65
N LEU A 190 -12.32 31.77 0.82
CA LEU A 190 -12.73 32.54 2.00
C LEU A 190 -12.54 31.73 3.29
N LEU A 191 -12.92 30.45 3.28
CA LEU A 191 -12.74 29.58 4.43
C LEU A 191 -11.25 29.38 4.78
N LEU A 192 -10.39 29.16 3.79
CA LEU A 192 -8.94 29.01 4.01
C LEU A 192 -8.32 30.27 4.61
N GLN A 193 -8.77 31.45 4.18
CA GLN A 193 -8.33 32.74 4.72
C GLN A 193 -8.68 32.92 6.20
N GLU A 194 -9.79 32.36 6.68
CA GLU A 194 -10.14 32.37 8.12
C GLU A 194 -9.05 31.70 8.99
N TYR A 195 -8.30 30.77 8.41
CA TYR A 195 -7.20 30.05 9.06
C TYR A 195 -5.82 30.54 8.63
N ALA A 196 -5.73 31.69 7.96
CA ALA A 196 -4.49 32.24 7.41
C ALA A 196 -3.75 31.26 6.48
N ILE A 197 -4.50 30.51 5.68
CA ILE A 197 -3.96 29.59 4.67
C ILE A 197 -4.10 30.24 3.30
N ASP A 198 -2.95 30.48 2.66
CA ASP A 198 -2.91 30.90 1.26
C ASP A 198 -2.87 29.69 0.32
N GLU A 199 -3.34 29.86 -0.92
CA GLU A 199 -3.29 28.80 -1.94
C GLU A 199 -1.88 28.22 -2.07
N ALA A 200 -0.85 29.07 -2.05
CA ALA A 200 0.55 28.65 -2.20
C ALA A 200 1.08 27.77 -1.05
N MET A 201 0.39 27.71 0.10
CA MET A 201 0.75 26.85 1.23
C MET A 201 0.24 25.42 1.07
N LEU A 202 -0.71 25.20 0.16
CA LEU A 202 -1.30 23.89 -0.09
C LEU A 202 -0.33 23.02 -0.90
N CYS A 203 0.04 21.89 -0.30
CA CYS A 203 0.90 20.87 -0.88
C CYS A 203 0.15 19.54 -0.96
N GLY A 204 0.66 18.59 -1.75
CA GLY A 204 0.17 17.22 -1.71
C GLY A 204 0.28 16.64 -0.30
N ILE A 205 -0.71 15.85 0.14
CA ILE A 205 -0.71 15.25 1.49
C ILE A 205 0.56 14.43 1.79
N ASP A 206 1.15 13.82 0.76
CA ASP A 206 2.39 13.05 0.85
C ASP A 206 3.61 13.87 1.33
N ALA A 207 3.52 15.21 1.32
CA ALA A 207 4.57 16.11 1.80
C ALA A 207 4.67 16.17 3.33
N PHE A 208 3.70 15.62 4.06
CA PHE A 208 3.62 15.71 5.50
C PHE A 208 3.81 14.34 6.16
N ASP A 209 4.57 14.28 7.25
CA ASP A 209 4.75 13.07 8.06
C ASP A 209 3.70 13.02 9.18
N SER A 210 2.44 12.77 8.81
CA SER A 210 1.30 12.70 9.74
C SER A 210 0.48 11.44 9.47
N CYS A 211 0.25 10.64 10.51
CA CYS A 211 -0.61 9.46 10.38
C CYS A 211 -2.08 9.81 10.10
N LEU A 212 -2.55 11.03 10.41
CA LEU A 212 -3.98 11.38 10.26
C LEU A 212 -4.32 11.97 8.89
N LEU A 213 -3.36 12.45 8.11
CA LEU A 213 -3.61 12.97 6.76
C LEU A 213 -3.89 11.88 5.73
N HIS A 214 -3.29 10.71 5.91
CA HIS A 214 -3.45 9.55 5.03
C HIS A 214 -4.48 8.53 5.55
N SER A 215 -5.09 8.82 6.70
CA SER A 215 -6.01 7.91 7.39
C SER A 215 -7.42 7.93 6.83
N PRO A 216 -8.14 6.79 6.83
CA PRO A 216 -9.58 6.74 6.61
C PRO A 216 -10.33 7.20 7.88
N ILE A 217 -10.01 8.41 8.34
CA ILE A 217 -10.52 9.00 9.59
C ILE A 217 -12.05 9.07 9.61
N GLU A 218 -12.71 8.97 8.46
CA GLU A 218 -14.16 8.90 8.32
C GLU A 218 -14.81 7.78 9.15
N ALA A 219 -14.08 6.71 9.47
CA ALA A 219 -14.60 5.65 10.33
C ALA A 219 -14.73 6.08 11.82
N TYR A 220 -14.16 7.23 12.20
CA TYR A 220 -14.03 7.69 13.57
C TYR A 220 -14.65 9.09 13.82
N LEU A 221 -15.20 9.73 12.78
CA LEU A 221 -15.82 11.07 12.81
C LEU A 221 -17.32 11.01 12.54
#